data_AF-A0A9X3S7S1-F1
#
_entry.id   AF-A0A9X3S7S1-F1
#
_cell.length_a   1.000
_cell.length_b   1.000
_cell.length_c   1.000
_cell.angle_alpha   90.00
_cell.angle_beta   90.00
_cell.angle_gamma   90.00
#
_symmetry.space_group_name_H-M   'P 1'
#
loop_
_entity.id
_entity.type
_entity.pdbx_description
1 polymer ?
#
loop_
_entity_poly.entity_id
_entity_poly.type
_entity_poly.pdbx_seq_one_letter_code
_entity_poly.pdbx_strand_id
1 'polypeptide(L)' 'MYDVVYIDAQGEETPVAQQLDDRKHAAEVACKAAAERGAGRMMLPGSSRLPNCVCVIPVPPAEAA' A
#
# COMPACT_ATOMS: atom_id res chain seq x y z
N MET A 1 -5.14 -8.65 -8.23
CA MET A 1 -3.96 -7.78 -8.31
C MET A 1 -3.81 -7.04 -6.98
N TYR A 2 -2.66 -6.46 -6.70
CA TYR A 2 -2.39 -5.71 -5.47
C TYR A 2 -1.76 -4.37 -5.82
N ASP A 3 -2.33 -3.30 -5.29
CA ASP A 3 -1.76 -1.96 -5.33
C ASP A 3 -1.13 -1.63 -3.98
N VAL A 4 -0.08 -0.83 -4.01
CA VAL A 4 0.62 -0.35 -2.83
C VAL A 4 0.57 1.16 -2.83
N VAL A 5 -0.04 1.74 -1.81
CA VAL A 5 -0.15 3.18 -1.62
C VAL A 5 0.50 3.61 -0.32
N TYR A 6 1.21 4.71 -0.35
CA TYR A 6 1.78 5.36 0.83
C TYR A 6 0.90 6.55 1.22
N ILE A 7 0.54 6.64 2.50
CA ILE A 7 -0.20 7.76 3.07
C ILE A 7 0.80 8.59 3.87
N ASP A 8 1.01 9.83 3.47
CA ASP A 8 1.95 10.73 4.15
C ASP A 8 1.38 11.32 5.45
N ALA A 9 2.11 12.26 6.06
CA ALA A 9 1.70 12.95 7.27
C ALA A 9 0.49 13.89 7.10
N GLN A 10 0.26 14.39 5.87
CA GLN A 10 -0.88 15.21 5.48
C GLN A 10 -2.12 14.35 5.17
N GLY A 11 -1.94 13.04 5.04
CA GLY A 11 -2.98 12.11 4.61
C GLY A 11 -3.07 11.95 3.10
N GLU A 12 -2.09 12.43 2.34
CA GLU A 12 -2.08 12.28 0.88
C GLU A 12 -1.62 10.88 0.49
N GLU A 13 -2.39 10.28 -0.42
CA GLU A 13 -2.18 8.92 -0.92
C GLU A 13 -1.28 8.96 -2.15
N THR A 14 -0.03 8.53 -2.00
CA THR A 14 0.93 8.40 -3.09
C THR A 14 0.99 6.95 -3.58
N PRO A 15 0.70 6.66 -4.86
CA PRO A 15 0.87 5.32 -5.41
C PRO A 15 2.36 4.96 -5.46
N VAL A 16 2.72 3.84 -4.83
CA VAL A 16 4.09 3.30 -4.78
C VAL A 16 4.27 2.23 -5.85
N ALA A 17 3.32 1.32 -5.95
CA ALA A 17 3.30 0.27 -6.97
C ALA A 17 1.86 -0.09 -7.29
N GLN A 18 1.62 -0.47 -8.54
CA GLN A 18 0.29 -0.84 -9.02
C GLN A 18 0.38 -2.17 -9.77
N GLN A 19 -0.73 -2.92 -9.78
CA GLN A 19 -0.88 -4.18 -10.51
C GLN A 19 0.14 -5.26 -10.15
N LEU A 20 0.46 -5.42 -8.86
CA LEU A 20 1.28 -6.54 -8.42
C LEU A 20 0.43 -7.82 -8.39
N ASP A 21 0.82 -8.85 -9.12
CA ASP A 21 0.11 -10.13 -9.12
C ASP A 21 0.37 -10.94 -7.84
N ASP A 22 1.52 -10.69 -7.21
CA ASP A 22 2.00 -11.40 -6.04
C ASP A 22 1.77 -10.63 -4.74
N ARG A 23 1.00 -11.23 -3.83
CA ARG A 23 0.75 -10.67 -2.49
C ARG A 23 2.05 -10.46 -1.71
N LYS A 24 2.97 -11.41 -1.82
CA LYS A 24 4.25 -11.37 -1.10
C LYS A 24 5.13 -10.24 -1.65
N HIS A 25 5.17 -10.10 -2.97
CA HIS A 25 5.88 -9.01 -3.63
C HIS A 25 5.29 -7.64 -3.24
N ALA A 26 3.96 -7.51 -3.19
CA ALA A 26 3.29 -6.30 -2.72
C ALA A 26 3.63 -5.96 -1.26
N ALA A 27 3.70 -6.98 -0.39
CA ALA A 27 4.12 -6.78 1.00
C ALA A 27 5.59 -6.35 1.12
N GLU A 28 6.49 -6.91 0.30
CA GLU A 28 7.91 -6.51 0.27
C GLU A 28 8.10 -5.10 -0.25
N VAL A 29 7.40 -4.73 -1.33
CA VAL A 29 7.40 -3.35 -1.86
C VAL A 29 6.84 -2.38 -0.83
N ALA A 30 5.75 -2.74 -0.16
CA ALA A 30 5.18 -1.94 0.90
C ALA A 30 6.14 -1.74 2.07
N CYS A 31 6.80 -2.82 2.52
CA CYS A 31 7.77 -2.79 3.60
C CYS A 31 9.00 -1.93 3.25
N LYS A 32 9.53 -2.10 2.03
CA LYS A 32 10.66 -1.30 1.54
C LYS A 32 10.29 0.18 1.43
N ALA A 33 9.14 0.49 0.86
CA ALA A 33 8.66 1.87 0.75
C ALA A 33 8.40 2.51 2.11
N ALA A 34 7.92 1.73 3.08
CA ALA A 34 7.72 2.18 4.44
C ALA A 34 9.06 2.49 5.13
N ALA A 35 10.06 1.62 4.96
CA ALA A 35 11.41 1.81 5.50
C ALA A 35 12.12 3.03 4.89
N GLU A 36 12.07 3.20 3.57
CA GLU A 36 12.68 4.34 2.86
C GLU A 36 12.03 5.68 3.26
N ARG A 37 10.72 5.68 3.55
CA ARG A 37 9.97 6.89 3.91
C ARG A 37 9.85 7.12 5.43
N GLY A 38 10.43 6.24 6.24
CA GLY A 38 10.33 6.33 7.71
C GLY A 38 8.93 6.06 8.28
N ALA A 39 8.04 5.44 7.50
CA ALA A 39 6.73 5.00 7.98
C ALA A 39 6.90 3.74 8.85
N GLY A 40 6.97 3.92 10.17
CA GLY A 40 7.16 2.84 11.12
C GLY A 40 5.97 1.88 11.30
N ARG A 41 4.88 2.01 10.52
CA ARG A 41 3.66 1.20 10.69
C ARG A 41 3.15 0.66 9.34
N MET A 42 3.29 -0.65 9.18
CA MET A 42 2.65 -1.42 8.12
C MET A 42 1.17 -1.64 8.51
N MET A 43 0.23 -1.24 7.65
CA MET A 43 -1.20 -1.44 7.90
C MET A 43 -1.79 -2.51 6.97
N LEU A 44 -2.54 -3.43 7.57
CA LEU A 44 -3.33 -4.41 6.87
C LEU A 44 -4.67 -3.79 6.42
N PRO A 45 -5.26 -4.27 5.31
CA PRO A 45 -6.55 -3.81 4.84
C PRO A 45 -7.62 -4.00 5.93
N GLY A 46 -8.24 -2.90 6.37
CA GLY A 46 -9.27 -2.88 7.42
C GLY A 46 -8.96 -1.97 8.63
N SER A 47 -7.72 -1.48 8.77
CA SER A 47 -7.37 -0.49 9.81
C SER A 47 -7.64 0.94 9.37
N SER A 48 -7.99 1.81 10.33
CA SER A 48 -8.12 3.25 10.12
C SER A 48 -6.83 3.83 9.54
N ARG A 49 -6.91 4.45 8.36
CA ARG A 49 -5.78 5.05 7.63
C ARG A 49 -5.07 6.07 8.52
N LEU A 50 -3.89 5.72 9.02
CA LEU A 50 -3.07 6.61 9.83
C LEU A 50 -2.05 7.36 8.94
N PRO A 51 -1.72 8.61 9.26
CA PRO A 51 -0.64 9.32 8.58
C PRO A 51 0.70 8.57 8.73
N ASN A 52 1.56 8.64 7.71
CA ASN A 52 2.81 7.90 7.59
C ASN A 52 2.64 6.37 7.62
N CYS A 53 1.77 5.82 6.77
CA CYS A 53 1.61 4.38 6.63
C CYS A 53 1.70 3.94 5.16
N VAL A 54 2.07 2.68 4.94
CA VAL A 54 1.94 2.05 3.62
C VAL A 54 0.85 0.99 3.68
N CYS A 55 -0.07 1.05 2.73
CA CYS A 55 -1.22 0.16 2.61
C CYS A 55 -1.08 -0.70 1.36
N VAL A 56 -1.31 -2.00 1.52
CA VAL A 56 -1.47 -2.94 0.41
C VAL A 56 -2.96 -3.13 0.18
N ILE A 57 -3.43 -2.72 -0.99
CA ILE A 57 -4.82 -2.78 -1.40
C ILE A 57 -4.99 -3.95 -2.37
N PRO A 58 -5.71 -5.02 -2.01
CA PRO A 58 -6.10 -6.03 -2.98
C PRO A 58 -7.07 -5.39 -3.98
N VAL A 59 -6.65 -5.31 -5.23
CA VAL A 59 -7.48 -4.87 -6.35
C VAL A 59 -8.17 -6.12 -6.89
N PRO A 60 -9.51 -6.20 -6.81
CA PRO A 60 -10.22 -7.19 -7.60
C PRO A 60 -9.84 -6.98 -9.07
N PRO A 61 -9.63 -8.04 -9.86
CA PRO A 61 -9.54 -7.86 -11.30
C PRO A 61 -10.79 -7.10 -11.71
N ALA A 62 -10.62 -5.95 -12.35
CA ALA A 62 -11.74 -5.12 -12.78
C ALA A 62 -12.74 -6.07 -13.44
N GLU A 63 -13.95 -6.18 -12.87
CA GLU A 63 -15.06 -6.77 -13.60
C GLU A 63 -15.11 -5.99 -14.90
N ALA A 64 -14.82 -6.68 -16.00
CA ALA A 64 -14.99 -6.14 -17.33
C ALA A 64 -16.47 -5.77 -17.44
N ALA A 65 -16.75 -4.48 -17.30
CA ALA A 65 -18.05 -3.88 -17.59
C ALA A 65 -18.09 -3.45 -19.05
#